data_AF-A0A9P7DYP9-F1
#
_entry.id   AF-A0A9P7DYP9-F1
#
_cell.length_a   1.000
_cell.length_b   1.000
_cell.length_c   1.000
_cell.angle_alpha   90.00
_cell.angle_beta   90.00
_cell.angle_gamma   90.00
#
_symmetry.space_group_name_H-M   'P 1'
#
loop_
_entity.id
_entity.type
_entity.pdbx_description
1 polymer ?
#
loop_
_entity_poly.entity_id
_entity_poly.type
_entity_poly.pdbx_seq_one_letter_code
_entity_poly.pdbx_strand_id
1 'polypeptide(L)'
;MADAVVWLRNHQDKFKMEVFEPPMICCTVPDRRYTDAIEACFNQDQLKILVTQCEEDYAALNNYLNDSEQAGLRKGARINIWFRPKVDLIPPPMNEAELKALGFDDYAINKIECPDGLLWFLTREVNLHRTAIGLDASKVDVNAAMEAVSRDGGGAKFIAGRVMNTVSRSRYGKRAAANMTKDLRPARNLVNSTSRWFVIAPSCGVYLQGCSRP
;
A
#
# COMPACT_ATOMS: atom_id res chain seq x y z
N MET A 1 3.62 -9.99 15.02
CA MET A 1 3.11 -8.72 14.47
C MET A 1 2.40 -7.89 15.53
N ALA A 2 1.30 -8.36 16.14
CA ALA A 2 0.61 -7.59 17.19
C ALA A 2 1.56 -7.09 18.29
N ASP A 3 2.40 -7.98 18.85
CA ASP A 3 3.40 -7.62 19.86
C ASP A 3 4.40 -6.55 19.37
N ALA A 4 4.80 -6.62 18.10
CA ALA A 4 5.72 -5.65 17.50
C ALA A 4 5.06 -4.27 17.33
N VAL A 5 3.78 -4.22 16.97
CA VAL A 5 3.02 -2.96 16.89
C VAL A 5 2.83 -2.35 18.27
N VAL A 6 2.52 -3.17 19.28
CA VAL A 6 2.42 -2.69 20.67
C VAL A 6 3.76 -2.15 21.15
N TRP A 7 4.86 -2.87 20.87
CA TRP A 7 6.20 -2.40 21.21
C TRP A 7 6.51 -1.08 20.51
N LEU A 8 6.23 -0.98 19.20
CA LEU A 8 6.47 0.24 18.42
C LEU A 8 5.74 1.45 19.00
N ARG A 9 4.45 1.30 19.31
CA ARG A 9 3.63 2.38 19.90
C ARG A 9 4.20 2.92 21.21
N ASN A 10 4.88 2.07 21.99
CA ASN A 10 5.47 2.45 23.29
C ASN A 10 6.92 2.98 23.18
N HIS A 11 7.52 2.96 21.98
CA HIS A 11 8.93 3.28 21.77
C HIS A 11 9.17 4.16 20.54
N GLN A 12 8.17 4.95 20.11
CA GLN A 12 8.33 5.90 19.00
C GLN A 12 9.42 6.94 19.27
N ASP A 13 9.67 7.26 20.54
CA ASP A 13 10.73 8.16 21.00
C ASP A 13 12.16 7.68 20.67
N LYS A 14 12.33 6.40 20.31
CA LYS A 14 13.63 5.83 19.91
C LYS A 14 14.00 6.11 18.46
N PHE A 15 13.09 6.65 17.67
CA PHE A 15 13.27 6.86 16.23
C PHE A 15 13.36 8.35 15.90
N LYS A 16 14.13 8.67 14.86
CA LYS A 16 14.27 10.05 14.39
C LYS A 16 12.99 10.55 13.74
N MET A 17 12.31 9.66 13.02
CA MET A 17 11.08 9.93 12.29
C MET A 17 9.99 8.95 12.71
N GLU A 18 8.74 9.32 12.42
CA GLU A 18 7.61 8.41 12.65
C GLU A 18 7.81 7.11 11.85
N VAL A 19 7.78 6.00 12.58
CA VAL A 19 7.72 4.66 12.00
C VAL A 19 6.27 4.25 11.90
N PHE A 20 5.84 3.86 10.72
CA PHE A 20 4.43 3.55 10.49
C PHE A 20 4.11 2.08 10.71
N GLU A 21 2.93 1.88 11.26
CA GLU A 21 2.30 0.58 11.45
C GLU A 21 1.97 -0.10 10.11
N PRO A 22 1.67 -1.40 10.13
CA PRO A 22 1.38 -2.14 8.91
C PRO A 22 0.18 -1.58 8.14
N PRO A 23 0.21 -1.64 6.79
CA PRO A 23 -0.89 -1.14 5.96
C PRO A 23 -2.26 -1.70 6.33
N MET A 24 -2.33 -2.95 6.83
CA MET A 24 -3.58 -3.54 7.28
C MET A 24 -4.22 -2.85 8.50
N ILE A 25 -3.46 -2.05 9.25
CA ILE A 25 -3.95 -1.31 10.43
C ILE A 25 -4.19 0.15 10.07
N CYS A 26 -3.28 0.75 9.31
CA CYS A 26 -3.26 2.19 9.12
C CYS A 26 -3.91 2.65 7.80
N CYS A 27 -4.00 1.81 6.76
CA CYS A 27 -4.68 2.18 5.53
C CYS A 27 -6.18 1.87 5.57
N THR A 28 -6.99 2.73 4.98
CA THR A 28 -8.46 2.57 4.86
C THR A 28 -8.90 2.66 3.40
N VAL A 29 -9.94 1.92 3.02
CA VAL A 29 -10.57 2.00 1.70
C VAL A 29 -11.96 2.63 1.87
N PRO A 30 -12.16 3.92 1.52
CA PRO A 30 -13.41 4.62 1.82
C PRO A 30 -14.63 3.98 1.17
N ASP A 31 -14.50 3.59 -0.10
CA ASP A 31 -15.54 2.87 -0.83
C ASP A 31 -15.27 1.36 -0.81
N ARG A 32 -16.08 0.65 -0.01
CA ARG A 32 -15.96 -0.80 0.22
C ARG A 32 -16.03 -1.64 -1.06
N ARG A 33 -16.59 -1.13 -2.15
CA ARG A 33 -16.63 -1.84 -3.44
C ARG A 33 -15.22 -2.11 -3.99
N TYR A 34 -14.25 -1.28 -3.61
CA TYR A 34 -12.85 -1.40 -4.04
C TYR A 34 -12.00 -2.24 -3.09
N THR A 35 -12.49 -2.63 -1.91
CA THR A 35 -11.64 -3.27 -0.87
C THR A 35 -11.00 -4.57 -1.36
N ASP A 36 -11.76 -5.44 -2.03
CA ASP A 36 -11.23 -6.68 -2.64
C ASP A 36 -10.12 -6.39 -3.65
N ALA A 37 -10.33 -5.38 -4.49
CA ALA A 37 -9.41 -4.99 -5.55
C ALA A 37 -8.11 -4.40 -4.99
N ILE A 38 -8.23 -3.53 -3.99
CA ILE A 38 -7.09 -2.92 -3.30
C ILE A 38 -6.31 -3.97 -2.53
N GLU A 39 -6.96 -4.83 -1.73
CA GLU A 39 -6.25 -5.87 -0.97
C GLU A 39 -5.54 -6.87 -1.90
N ALA A 40 -6.13 -7.19 -3.06
CA ALA A 40 -5.50 -8.08 -4.04
C ALA A 40 -4.21 -7.51 -4.65
N CYS A 41 -4.00 -6.19 -4.60
CA CYS A 41 -2.76 -5.56 -5.06
C CYS A 41 -1.57 -5.89 -4.16
N PHE A 42 -1.83 -6.12 -2.88
CA PHE A 42 -0.83 -6.50 -1.90
C PHE A 42 -0.57 -8.01 -1.92
N ASN A 43 0.68 -8.39 -1.66
CA ASN A 43 0.94 -9.74 -1.15
C ASN A 43 0.69 -9.79 0.37
N GLN A 44 0.57 -10.99 0.93
CA GLN A 44 0.22 -11.16 2.35
C GLN A 44 1.26 -10.58 3.32
N ASP A 45 2.52 -10.52 2.91
CA ASP A 45 3.61 -10.01 3.73
C ASP A 45 3.65 -8.48 3.71
N GLN A 46 3.37 -7.85 2.58
CA GLN A 46 3.28 -6.40 2.41
C GLN A 46 2.21 -5.77 3.32
N LEU A 47 1.11 -6.48 3.57
CA LEU A 47 0.08 -6.04 4.52
C LEU A 47 0.58 -6.04 5.98
N LYS A 48 1.67 -6.75 6.26
CA LYS A 48 2.29 -6.95 7.58
C LYS A 48 3.72 -6.39 7.63
N ILE A 49 4.01 -5.31 6.93
CA ILE A 49 5.32 -4.65 6.96
C ILE A 49 5.26 -3.39 7.81
N LEU A 50 6.28 -3.15 8.64
CA LEU A 50 6.50 -1.83 9.26
C LEU A 50 7.28 -0.94 8.30
N VAL A 51 6.88 0.33 8.18
CA VAL A 51 7.48 1.26 7.20
C VAL A 51 8.26 2.35 7.93
N THR A 52 9.53 2.50 7.57
CA THR A 52 10.44 3.52 8.12
C THR A 52 10.80 4.55 7.04
N GLN A 53 11.14 5.76 7.46
CA GLN A 53 11.35 6.89 6.55
C GLN A 53 12.83 7.20 6.27
N CYS A 54 13.76 6.63 7.04
CA CYS A 54 15.21 6.77 6.87
C CYS A 54 15.94 5.44 7.14
N GLU A 55 17.21 5.37 6.74
CA GLU A 55 18.03 4.17 6.87
C GLU A 55 18.39 3.87 8.33
N GLU A 56 18.58 4.91 9.14
CA GLU A 56 18.96 4.75 10.55
C GLU A 56 17.81 4.16 11.37
N ASP A 57 16.58 4.64 11.16
CA ASP A 57 15.40 4.10 11.84
C ASP A 57 15.10 2.68 11.36
N TYR A 58 15.34 2.37 10.08
CA TYR A 58 15.27 1.01 9.55
C TYR A 58 16.24 0.08 10.29
N ALA A 59 17.52 0.46 10.38
CA ALA A 59 18.55 -0.34 11.03
C ALA A 59 18.27 -0.50 12.53
N ALA A 60 17.87 0.58 13.21
CA ALA A 60 17.51 0.56 14.62
C ALA A 60 16.31 -0.35 14.89
N LEU A 61 15.22 -0.20 14.13
CA LEU A 61 14.02 -1.03 14.30
C LEU A 61 14.31 -2.50 14.00
N ASN A 62 15.12 -2.81 12.98
CA ASN A 62 15.49 -4.18 12.68
C ASN A 62 16.29 -4.79 13.84
N ASN A 63 17.23 -4.04 14.41
CA ASN A 63 17.99 -4.49 15.56
C ASN A 63 17.07 -4.75 16.78
N TYR A 64 16.14 -3.83 17.08
CA TYR A 64 15.22 -3.99 18.21
C TYR A 64 14.26 -5.17 18.06
N LEU A 65 13.72 -5.40 16.86
CA LEU A 65 12.66 -6.39 16.65
C LEU A 65 13.19 -7.78 16.25
N ASN A 66 14.30 -7.84 15.49
CA ASN A 66 14.74 -9.09 14.85
C ASN A 66 16.09 -9.60 15.35
N ASP A 67 17.03 -8.69 15.65
CA ASP A 67 18.42 -9.10 15.99
C ASP A 67 18.68 -9.11 17.50
N SER A 68 17.81 -8.50 18.30
CA SER A 68 17.91 -8.45 19.77
C SER A 68 16.65 -8.97 20.46
N GLU A 69 16.79 -9.35 21.72
CA GLU A 69 15.65 -9.78 22.56
C GLU A 69 14.94 -8.61 23.25
N GLN A 70 15.35 -7.35 22.97
CA GLN A 70 14.87 -6.16 23.68
C GLN A 70 13.37 -5.91 23.49
N ALA A 71 12.82 -6.31 22.34
CA ALA A 71 11.39 -6.17 22.07
C ALA A 71 10.54 -7.27 22.73
N GLY A 72 11.16 -8.30 23.33
CA GLY A 72 10.45 -9.39 23.99
C GLY A 72 9.51 -10.16 23.07
N LEU A 73 9.78 -10.16 21.76
CA LEU A 73 8.94 -10.86 20.80
C LEU A 73 9.05 -12.38 21.00
N ARG A 74 8.00 -13.11 20.60
CA ARG A 74 8.01 -14.58 20.62
C ARG A 74 9.23 -15.13 19.87
N LYS A 75 9.87 -16.15 20.42
CA LYS A 75 11.04 -16.80 19.80
C LYS A 75 10.74 -17.23 18.37
N GLY A 76 11.56 -16.77 17.42
CA GLY A 76 11.39 -17.04 15.98
C GLY A 76 10.43 -16.09 15.25
N ALA A 77 9.84 -15.10 15.93
CA ALA A 77 9.11 -14.04 15.26
C ALA A 77 10.10 -13.16 14.47
N ARG A 78 9.91 -13.10 13.14
CA ARG A 78 10.60 -12.13 12.28
C ARG A 78 9.58 -11.14 11.75
N ILE A 79 9.90 -9.86 11.89
CA ILE A 79 9.06 -8.76 11.43
C ILE A 79 9.73 -8.15 10.21
N ASN A 80 8.98 -8.10 9.10
CA ASN A 80 9.45 -7.43 7.91
C ASN A 80 9.36 -5.92 8.13
N ILE A 81 10.48 -5.24 7.91
CA ILE A 81 10.60 -3.79 7.97
C ILE A 81 11.00 -3.33 6.58
N TRP A 82 10.52 -2.16 6.18
CA TRP A 82 10.80 -1.61 4.87
C TRP A 82 11.35 -0.19 4.95
N PHE A 83 12.40 0.03 4.17
CA PHE A 83 12.95 1.32 3.80
C PHE A 83 13.57 1.20 2.41
N ARG A 84 13.37 2.20 1.56
CA ARG A 84 14.10 2.36 0.31
C ARG A 84 14.39 3.85 0.07
N PRO A 85 15.58 4.22 -0.40
CA PRO A 85 15.86 5.60 -0.79
C PRO A 85 14.90 6.03 -1.91
N LYS A 86 14.51 7.30 -1.90
CA LYS A 86 13.66 7.87 -2.95
C LYS A 86 14.44 7.90 -4.27
N VAL A 87 13.77 7.44 -5.32
CA VAL A 87 14.28 7.43 -6.69
C VAL A 87 13.13 7.76 -7.64
N ASP A 88 13.45 8.14 -8.86
CA ASP A 88 12.43 8.39 -9.87
C ASP A 88 11.65 7.10 -10.16
N LEU A 89 10.32 7.21 -10.07
CA LEU A 89 9.41 6.14 -10.42
C LEU A 89 8.90 6.33 -11.83
N ILE A 90 8.60 5.22 -12.49
CA ILE A 90 7.80 5.24 -13.71
C ILE A 90 6.41 5.79 -13.33
N PRO A 91 5.93 6.83 -14.03
CA PRO A 91 4.63 7.42 -13.75
C PRO A 91 3.47 6.45 -14.06
N PRO A 92 2.24 6.80 -13.67
CA PRO A 92 1.05 6.11 -14.14
C PRO A 92 1.01 6.06 -15.68
N PRO A 93 0.74 4.89 -16.30
CA PRO A 93 0.86 4.72 -17.76
C PRO A 93 -0.22 5.42 -18.58
N MET A 94 -1.29 5.90 -17.94
CA MET A 94 -2.44 6.53 -18.58
C MET A 94 -2.85 7.76 -17.78
N ASN A 95 -3.35 8.77 -18.47
CA ASN A 95 -4.05 9.88 -17.80
C ASN A 95 -5.50 9.49 -17.49
N GLU A 96 -6.20 10.34 -16.73
CA GLU A 96 -7.58 10.07 -16.30
C GLU A 96 -8.55 9.87 -17.47
N ALA A 97 -8.46 10.68 -18.52
CA ALA A 97 -9.35 10.60 -19.69
C ALA A 97 -9.18 9.28 -20.44
N GLU A 98 -7.94 8.85 -20.66
CA GLU A 98 -7.62 7.57 -21.30
C GLU A 98 -8.04 6.38 -20.42
N LEU A 99 -7.77 6.46 -19.11
CA LEU A 99 -8.17 5.45 -18.15
C LEU A 99 -9.69 5.22 -18.20
N LYS A 100 -10.48 6.30 -18.22
CA LYS A 100 -11.95 6.25 -18.36
C LYS A 100 -12.39 5.71 -19.71
N ALA A 101 -11.73 6.11 -20.80
CA ALA A 101 -12.04 5.63 -22.15
C ALA A 101 -11.87 4.11 -22.29
N LEU A 102 -10.92 3.53 -21.53
CA LEU A 102 -10.67 2.09 -21.46
C LEU A 102 -11.58 1.36 -20.45
N GLY A 103 -12.53 2.06 -19.85
CA GLY A 103 -13.52 1.50 -18.93
C GLY A 103 -13.06 1.30 -17.49
N PHE A 104 -11.89 1.85 -17.12
CA PHE A 104 -11.43 1.83 -15.74
C PHE A 104 -12.09 2.93 -14.89
N ASP A 105 -12.21 2.68 -13.59
CA ASP A 105 -12.74 3.62 -12.62
C ASP A 105 -11.67 4.61 -12.15
N ASP A 106 -10.48 4.11 -11.78
CA ASP A 106 -9.38 4.93 -11.27
C ASP A 106 -8.09 4.09 -11.12
N TYR A 107 -7.01 4.71 -10.69
CA TYR A 107 -5.86 4.01 -10.11
C TYR A 107 -6.12 3.58 -8.67
N ALA A 108 -5.49 2.46 -8.28
CA ALA A 108 -5.61 1.90 -6.94
C ALA A 108 -5.18 2.88 -5.84
N ILE A 109 -4.14 3.69 -6.09
CA ILE A 109 -3.65 4.69 -5.12
C ILE A 109 -4.71 5.75 -4.77
N ASN A 110 -5.66 6.03 -5.68
CA ASN A 110 -6.72 7.02 -5.47
C ASN A 110 -7.94 6.44 -4.73
N LYS A 111 -7.96 5.13 -4.47
CA LYS A 111 -9.04 4.44 -3.75
C LYS A 111 -8.61 3.97 -2.35
N ILE A 112 -7.47 4.44 -1.86
CA ILE A 112 -6.93 4.10 -0.53
C ILE A 112 -6.51 5.38 0.20
N GLU A 113 -6.87 5.49 1.47
CA GLU A 113 -6.41 6.53 2.39
C GLU A 113 -5.31 5.96 3.30
N CYS A 114 -4.21 6.69 3.43
CA CYS A 114 -3.04 6.29 4.23
C CYS A 114 -2.27 7.55 4.67
N PRO A 115 -1.30 7.47 5.59
CA PRO A 115 -0.48 8.62 5.94
C PRO A 115 0.55 8.89 4.85
N ASP A 116 1.00 10.13 4.76
CA ASP A 116 1.91 10.57 3.68
C ASP A 116 3.22 9.76 3.62
N GLY A 117 3.77 9.37 4.78
CA GLY A 117 5.00 8.60 4.82
C GLY A 117 4.88 7.16 4.31
N LEU A 118 3.66 6.64 4.14
CA LEU A 118 3.39 5.34 3.50
C LEU A 118 3.27 5.41 1.99
N LEU A 119 2.99 6.60 1.42
CA LEU A 119 2.78 6.75 -0.02
C LEU A 119 3.96 6.20 -0.80
N TRP A 120 5.19 6.44 -0.32
CA TRP A 120 6.39 5.92 -0.96
C TRP A 120 6.44 4.39 -1.01
N PHE A 121 6.04 3.71 0.07
CA PHE A 121 5.93 2.26 0.09
C PHE A 121 4.84 1.76 -0.87
N LEU A 122 3.67 2.39 -0.87
CA LEU A 122 2.54 2.00 -1.74
C LEU A 122 2.84 2.19 -3.23
N THR A 123 3.57 3.26 -3.59
CA THR A 123 3.98 3.51 -4.97
C THR A 123 5.15 2.64 -5.39
N ARG A 124 6.20 2.52 -4.56
CA ARG A 124 7.43 1.80 -4.92
C ARG A 124 7.29 0.28 -4.86
N GLU A 125 6.73 -0.23 -3.77
CA GLU A 125 6.73 -1.67 -3.44
C GLU A 125 5.45 -2.35 -3.95
N VAL A 126 4.31 -1.67 -3.80
CA VAL A 126 2.99 -2.23 -4.17
C VAL A 126 2.58 -1.83 -5.59
N ASN A 127 3.13 -0.73 -6.13
CA ASN A 127 2.80 -0.17 -7.45
C ASN A 127 1.33 0.24 -7.59
N LEU A 128 0.72 0.77 -6.52
CA LEU A 128 -0.70 1.19 -6.56
C LEU A 128 -0.95 2.35 -7.53
N HIS A 129 0.03 3.23 -7.76
CA HIS A 129 -0.07 4.34 -8.71
C HIS A 129 -0.12 3.90 -10.17
N ARG A 130 0.26 2.66 -10.46
CA ARG A 130 0.23 2.09 -11.82
C ARG A 130 -0.81 0.98 -11.99
N THR A 131 -1.54 0.65 -10.92
CA THR A 131 -2.54 -0.42 -10.97
C THR A 131 -3.91 0.18 -11.23
N ALA A 132 -4.40 0.06 -12.46
CA ALA A 132 -5.74 0.53 -12.84
C ALA A 132 -6.82 -0.44 -12.32
N ILE A 133 -7.94 0.09 -11.85
CA ILE A 133 -9.08 -0.68 -11.35
C ILE A 133 -10.33 -0.31 -12.13
N GLY A 134 -11.00 -1.30 -12.70
CA GLY A 134 -12.35 -1.19 -13.25
C GLY A 134 -13.20 -2.31 -12.67
N LEU A 135 -14.17 -1.97 -11.82
CA LEU A 135 -15.02 -2.98 -11.17
C LEU A 135 -16.07 -3.59 -12.11
N ASP A 136 -16.35 -2.92 -13.22
CA ASP A 136 -17.24 -3.41 -14.27
C ASP A 136 -16.42 -4.06 -15.40
N ALA A 137 -16.28 -5.39 -15.34
CA ALA A 137 -15.52 -6.15 -16.34
C ALA A 137 -16.05 -5.98 -17.77
N SER A 138 -17.34 -5.64 -17.94
CA SER A 138 -17.94 -5.47 -19.27
C SER A 138 -17.48 -4.19 -19.98
N LYS A 139 -16.97 -3.21 -19.23
CA LYS A 139 -16.48 -1.94 -19.76
C LYS A 139 -14.99 -1.96 -20.07
N VAL A 140 -14.24 -2.87 -19.45
CA VAL A 140 -12.78 -2.94 -19.59
C VAL A 140 -12.41 -3.74 -20.83
N ASP A 141 -11.88 -3.04 -21.85
CA ASP A 141 -11.23 -3.72 -22.98
C ASP A 141 -9.87 -4.26 -22.53
N VAL A 142 -9.80 -5.56 -22.27
CA VAL A 142 -8.61 -6.25 -21.78
C VAL A 142 -7.42 -6.12 -22.74
N ASN A 143 -7.65 -6.17 -24.06
CA ASN A 143 -6.57 -6.11 -25.04
C ASN A 143 -5.97 -4.70 -25.12
N ALA A 144 -6.84 -3.69 -25.21
CA ALA A 144 -6.41 -2.30 -25.22
C ALA A 144 -5.78 -1.89 -23.88
N ALA A 145 -6.33 -2.38 -22.76
CA ALA A 145 -5.76 -2.20 -21.44
C ALA A 145 -4.35 -2.79 -21.32
N MET A 146 -4.14 -4.03 -21.79
CA MET A 146 -2.82 -4.68 -21.78
C MET A 146 -1.77 -3.86 -22.52
N GLU A 147 -2.12 -3.30 -23.67
CA GLU A 147 -1.24 -2.42 -24.42
C GLU A 147 -0.96 -1.13 -23.65
N ALA A 148 -2.01 -0.46 -23.15
CA ALA A 148 -1.91 0.81 -22.47
C ALA A 148 -1.06 0.73 -21.19
N VAL A 149 -1.27 -0.29 -20.35
CA VAL A 149 -0.54 -0.42 -19.08
C VAL A 149 0.94 -0.78 -19.26
N SER A 150 1.34 -1.30 -20.43
CA SER A 150 2.69 -1.81 -20.69
C SER A 150 3.55 -0.94 -21.62
N ARG A 151 3.09 0.27 -21.97
CA ARG A 151 3.77 1.21 -22.88
C ARG A 151 5.17 1.61 -22.40
N ASP A 152 5.29 2.04 -21.15
CA ASP A 152 6.53 2.63 -20.60
C ASP A 152 7.55 1.58 -20.12
N GLY A 153 7.34 0.31 -20.47
CA GLY A 153 8.18 -0.79 -20.04
C GLY A 153 7.95 -1.25 -18.59
N GLY A 154 8.39 -2.47 -18.32
CA GLY A 154 8.18 -3.15 -17.05
C GLY A 154 6.89 -3.97 -16.98
N GLY A 155 6.72 -4.71 -15.89
CA GLY A 155 5.47 -5.40 -15.59
C GLY A 155 4.43 -4.41 -15.08
N ALA A 156 3.18 -4.59 -15.47
CA ALA A 156 2.06 -3.76 -15.05
C ALA A 156 0.88 -4.63 -14.60
N LYS A 157 -0.01 -4.06 -13.79
CA LYS A 157 -1.20 -4.74 -13.28
C LYS A 157 -2.43 -3.91 -13.57
N PHE A 158 -3.54 -4.58 -13.86
CA PHE A 158 -4.86 -3.95 -13.84
C PHE A 158 -5.91 -4.93 -13.36
N ILE A 159 -7.05 -4.41 -12.93
CA ILE A 159 -8.19 -5.20 -12.45
C ILE A 159 -9.38 -4.94 -13.36
N ALA A 160 -9.94 -6.01 -13.90
CA ALA A 160 -11.17 -6.02 -14.69
C ALA A 160 -12.22 -6.87 -13.96
N GLY A 161 -13.17 -6.19 -13.31
CA GLY A 161 -14.13 -6.77 -12.39
C GLY A 161 -13.46 -7.51 -11.24
N ARG A 162 -13.57 -8.85 -11.26
CA ARG A 162 -13.00 -9.73 -10.24
C ARG A 162 -11.71 -10.43 -10.69
N VAL A 163 -11.12 -10.01 -11.79
CA VAL A 163 -9.88 -10.62 -12.33
C VAL A 163 -8.75 -9.60 -12.32
N MET A 164 -7.66 -9.94 -11.64
CA MET A 164 -6.39 -9.23 -11.72
C MET A 164 -5.59 -9.76 -12.90
N ASN A 165 -5.16 -8.86 -13.78
CA ASN A 165 -4.33 -9.13 -14.94
C ASN A 165 -2.93 -8.59 -14.66
N THR A 166 -1.92 -9.46 -14.70
CA THR A 166 -0.52 -9.08 -14.60
C THR A 166 0.12 -9.21 -15.97
N VAL A 167 0.43 -8.06 -16.57
CA VAL A 167 1.01 -7.95 -17.90
C VAL A 167 2.53 -7.85 -17.76
N SER A 168 3.23 -8.72 -18.47
CA SER A 168 4.69 -8.71 -18.58
C SER A 168 5.08 -8.68 -20.05
N ARG A 169 5.97 -7.77 -20.43
CA ARG A 169 6.58 -7.78 -21.76
C ARG A 169 7.96 -8.43 -21.67
N SER A 170 8.17 -9.48 -22.47
CA SER A 170 9.48 -10.14 -22.54
C SER A 170 10.55 -9.13 -22.97
N ARG A 171 11.68 -9.12 -22.25
CA ARG A 171 12.88 -8.36 -22.64
C ARG A 171 13.67 -9.01 -23.78
N TYR A 172 13.34 -10.25 -24.12
CA TYR A 172 14.02 -11.05 -25.14
C TYR A 172 13.07 -11.41 -26.31
N GLY A 173 13.61 -11.50 -27.54
CA GLY A 173 12.84 -11.86 -28.73
C GLY A 173 11.84 -10.79 -29.19
N LYS A 174 10.70 -11.21 -29.76
CA LYS A 174 9.66 -10.34 -30.34
C LYS A 174 8.88 -9.46 -29.34
N ARG A 175 9.33 -9.34 -28.08
CA ARG A 175 8.70 -8.54 -27.01
C ARG A 175 7.19 -8.78 -26.85
N ALA A 176 6.75 -10.02 -27.01
CA ALA A 176 5.35 -10.39 -26.84
C ALA A 176 4.87 -10.08 -25.41
N ALA A 177 3.67 -9.51 -25.30
CA ALA A 177 2.99 -9.31 -24.02
C ALA A 177 2.42 -10.65 -23.53
N ALA A 178 2.87 -11.09 -22.37
CA ALA A 178 2.26 -12.19 -21.64
C ALA A 178 1.32 -11.61 -20.58
N ASN A 179 0.13 -12.19 -20.45
CA ASN A 179 -0.83 -11.84 -19.40
C ASN A 179 -1.06 -13.05 -18.50
N MET A 180 -0.95 -12.84 -17.20
CA MET A 180 -1.32 -13.81 -16.18
C MET A 180 -2.53 -13.29 -15.42
N THR A 181 -3.62 -14.06 -15.46
CA THR A 181 -4.86 -13.73 -14.76
C THR A 181 -4.95 -14.43 -13.41
N LYS A 182 -5.58 -13.77 -12.45
CA LYS A 182 -5.89 -14.34 -11.14
C LYS A 182 -7.19 -13.74 -10.60
N ASP A 183 -8.05 -14.59 -10.08
CA ASP A 183 -9.29 -14.12 -9.43
C ASP A 183 -9.01 -13.40 -8.10
N LEU A 184 -9.75 -12.31 -7.89
CA LEU A 184 -9.79 -11.56 -6.65
C LEU A 184 -10.46 -12.41 -5.57
N ARG A 185 -9.75 -12.56 -4.45
CA ARG A 185 -10.31 -13.15 -3.24
C ARG A 185 -11.03 -12.07 -2.43
N PRO A 186 -12.09 -12.42 -1.69
CA PRO A 186 -12.67 -11.50 -0.72
C PRO A 186 -11.62 -10.98 0.24
N ALA A 187 -11.62 -9.66 0.45
CA ALA A 187 -10.71 -9.00 1.38
C ALA A 187 -10.92 -9.51 2.82
N ARG A 188 -9.83 -9.60 3.57
CA ARG A 188 -9.84 -10.05 4.98
C ARG A 188 -9.14 -9.08 5.91
N ASN A 189 -8.23 -8.26 5.40
CA ASN A 189 -7.36 -7.41 6.19
C ASN A 189 -7.82 -5.94 6.15
N LEU A 190 -8.25 -5.44 5.00
CA LEU A 190 -8.67 -4.05 4.80
C LEU A 190 -10.18 -3.80 5.01
N VAL A 191 -10.93 -4.81 5.46
CA VAL A 191 -12.39 -4.75 5.63
C VAL A 191 -12.85 -3.91 6.83
N ASN A 192 -12.01 -3.82 7.87
CA ASN A 192 -12.32 -3.17 9.16
C ASN A 192 -11.34 -2.05 9.52
N SER A 193 -10.58 -1.53 8.55
CA SER A 193 -9.66 -0.43 8.77
C SER A 193 -10.42 0.75 9.37
N THR A 194 -10.15 1.05 10.64
CA THR A 194 -10.72 2.21 11.32
C THR A 194 -9.73 3.34 11.13
N SER A 195 -10.12 4.44 10.49
CA SER A 195 -9.30 5.64 10.34
C SER A 195 -8.86 6.12 11.74
N ARG A 196 -7.63 5.80 12.14
CA ARG A 196 -7.00 6.30 13.36
C ARG A 196 -5.82 7.18 13.00
N TRP A 197 -6.11 8.27 12.28
CA TRP A 197 -5.20 9.40 12.15
C TRP A 197 -5.52 10.41 13.27
N PHE A 198 -5.27 10.02 14.52
CA PHE A 198 -5.18 11.01 15.59
C PHE A 198 -3.71 11.29 15.87
N VAL A 199 -3.30 12.46 15.39
CA VAL A 199 -2.07 13.19 15.66
C VAL A 199 -1.61 12.96 17.11
N ILE A 200 -0.47 12.31 17.30
CA ILE A 200 0.30 12.48 18.53
C ILE A 200 0.90 13.89 18.43
N ALA A 201 0.17 14.87 18.94
CA ALA A 201 0.72 16.22 19.10
C ALA A 201 1.82 16.15 20.17
N PRO A 202 3.02 16.72 19.94
CA PRO A 202 3.98 16.90 21.01
C PRO A 202 3.36 17.89 22.02
N SER A 203 3.50 17.53 23.28
CA SER A 203 3.14 18.31 24.45
C SER A 203 3.36 19.83 24.26
N CYS A 204 2.26 20.56 24.13
CA CYS A 204 2.17 21.94 24.56
C CYS A 204 0.79 22.09 25.20
N GLY A 205 0.80 22.43 26.49
CA GLY A 205 -0.42 22.67 27.22
C GLY A 205 -1.19 23.85 26.65
N VAL A 206 -2.37 24.04 27.26
CA VAL A 206 -3.10 25.29 27.45
C VAL A 206 -4.56 25.21 26.95
N TYR A 207 -5.43 25.40 27.95
CA TYR A 207 -6.87 25.75 27.98
C TYR A 207 -7.97 24.74 27.64
N LEU A 208 -8.55 24.23 28.74
CA LEU A 208 -9.98 23.97 28.91
C LEU A 208 -10.83 25.19 28.49
N GLN A 209 -11.80 24.97 27.60
CA GLN A 209 -13.09 25.66 27.46
C GLN A 209 -13.96 24.69 26.64
N GLY A 210 -15.04 24.08 27.14
CA GLY A 210 -16.14 24.68 27.87
C GLY A 210 -17.18 25.20 26.87
N CYS A 211 -18.06 24.33 26.34
CA CYS A 211 -19.35 24.79 25.84
C CYS A 211 -20.40 23.67 25.71
N SER A 212 -21.42 23.84 26.54
CA SER A 212 -22.74 23.22 26.60
C SER A 212 -23.49 23.25 25.26
N ARG A 213 -24.23 22.17 24.97
CA ARG A 213 -25.31 22.18 23.96
C ARG A 213 -26.66 22.46 24.65
N PRO A 214 -27.57 23.22 24.04
CA PRO A 214 -29.00 23.03 24.28
C PRO A 214 -29.51 21.71 23.68
#